data_AF-A0A835IJZ6-F1
#
_entry.id   AF-A0A835IJZ6-F1
#
_cell.length_a   1.000
_cell.length_b   1.000
_cell.length_c   1.000
_cell.angle_alpha   90.00
_cell.angle_beta   90.00
_cell.angle_gamma   90.00
#
_symmetry.space_group_name_H-M   'P 1'
#
loop_
_entity.id
_entity.type
_entity.pdbx_description
1 polymer ?
#
loop_
_entity_poly.entity_id
_entity_poly.type
_entity_poly.pdbx_seq_one_letter_code
_entity_poly.pdbx_strand_id
1 'polypeptide(L)'
;MNLLISCFFSIVVKGVVCKKNVAHRRMTSKIEKPRFLVLGGALEYQRVTNHLSSFDTLLQQEMDHLKMAIANINSHHPNVLLVEKSVSRFAQDYLLAKDISLVLNIKKPLLERIVGCTSA
;
A
#
# COMPACT_ATOMS: atom_id res chain seq x y z
N MET A 1 33.75 -13.58 30.73
CA MET A 1 33.53 -14.75 29.88
C MET A 1 32.64 -14.29 28.73
N ASN A 2 33.24 -14.05 27.57
CA ASN A 2 32.60 -13.43 26.41
C ASN A 2 31.55 -14.38 25.83
N LEU A 3 30.27 -13.97 25.89
CA LEU A 3 29.22 -14.67 25.18
C LEU A 3 29.36 -14.34 23.68
N LEU A 4 30.05 -15.23 22.97
CA LEU A 4 30.05 -15.30 21.51
C LEU A 4 28.60 -15.52 21.07
N ILE A 5 27.89 -14.43 20.78
CA ILE A 5 26.63 -14.46 20.03
C ILE A 5 27.02 -14.84 18.60
N SER A 6 26.92 -16.12 18.31
CA SER A 6 27.16 -16.72 17.01
C SER A 6 26.25 -16.04 15.96
N CYS A 7 26.86 -15.20 15.11
CA CYS A 7 26.19 -14.54 13.98
C CYS A 7 25.99 -15.51 12.80
N PHE A 8 25.51 -16.73 13.06
CA PHE A 8 25.50 -17.84 12.09
C PHE A 8 24.36 -17.76 11.05
N PHE A 9 23.40 -16.83 11.20
CA PHE A 9 22.22 -16.71 10.33
C PHE A 9 22.05 -15.33 9.68
N SER A 10 23.10 -14.51 9.64
CA SER A 10 23.03 -13.23 8.93
C SER A 10 23.22 -13.44 7.42
N ILE A 11 22.30 -12.90 6.61
CA ILE A 11 22.34 -12.96 5.14
C ILE A 11 22.37 -11.52 4.62
N VAL A 12 23.28 -11.24 3.70
CA VAL A 12 23.35 -9.94 3.02
C VAL A 12 22.41 -9.96 1.81
N VAL A 13 21.44 -9.05 1.81
CA VAL A 13 20.51 -8.87 0.69
C VAL A 13 20.98 -7.71 -0.19
N LYS A 14 21.18 -7.98 -1.48
CA LYS A 14 21.46 -6.93 -2.47
C LYS A 14 20.15 -6.23 -2.87
N GLY A 15 19.72 -5.26 -2.07
CA GLY A 15 18.50 -4.51 -2.33
C GLY A 15 17.99 -3.74 -1.11
N VAL A 16 16.69 -3.39 -1.14
CA VAL A 16 16.01 -2.71 -0.04
C VAL A 16 15.22 -3.72 0.77
N VAL A 17 15.46 -3.78 2.08
CA VAL A 17 14.71 -4.61 3.02
C VAL A 17 13.86 -3.69 3.91
N CYS A 18 12.57 -3.99 4.02
CA CYS A 18 11.66 -3.28 4.90
C CYS A 18 10.92 -4.26 5.83
N LYS A 19 10.65 -3.83 7.07
CA LYS A 19 9.94 -4.63 8.08
C LYS A 19 8.41 -4.55 7.93
N LYS A 20 7.91 -4.12 6.76
CA LYS A 20 6.47 -3.90 6.55
C LYS A 20 5.82 -5.15 5.98
N ASN A 21 4.67 -5.50 6.53
CA ASN A 21 3.86 -6.61 6.07
C ASN A 21 2.79 -6.11 5.09
N VAL A 22 2.29 -7.03 4.27
CA VAL A 22 1.09 -6.79 3.48
C VAL A 22 -0.10 -6.49 4.38
N ALA A 23 -0.99 -5.59 3.93
CA ALA A 23 -2.11 -5.10 4.72
C ALA A 23 -3.10 -6.21 5.08
N HIS A 24 -3.35 -7.13 4.15
CA HIS A 24 -4.32 -8.22 4.34
C HIS A 24 -3.63 -9.58 4.19
N ARG A 25 -3.91 -10.54 5.08
CA ARG A 25 -3.26 -11.88 5.07
C ARG A 25 -3.50 -12.69 3.80
N ARG A 26 -4.65 -12.47 3.14
CA ARG A 26 -5.01 -13.08 1.85
C ARG A 26 -4.25 -12.49 0.65
N MET A 27 -3.57 -11.35 0.81
CA MET A 27 -2.78 -10.77 -0.27
C MET A 27 -1.50 -11.58 -0.49
N THR A 28 -1.05 -11.64 -1.74
CA THR A 28 0.15 -12.36 -2.14
C THR A 28 1.39 -11.71 -1.55
N SER A 29 2.08 -12.41 -0.64
CA SER A 29 3.29 -11.91 0.03
C SER A 29 4.58 -12.16 -0.75
N LYS A 30 4.57 -13.11 -1.69
CA LYS A 30 5.71 -13.46 -2.55
C LYS A 30 5.30 -13.30 -4.00
N ILE A 31 5.90 -12.33 -4.69
CA ILE A 31 5.63 -12.02 -6.08
C ILE A 31 6.96 -12.07 -6.82
N GLU A 32 7.02 -12.86 -7.88
CA GLU A 32 8.17 -12.87 -8.80
C GLU A 32 8.05 -11.70 -9.76
N LYS A 33 9.12 -10.89 -9.89
CA LYS A 33 9.15 -9.68 -10.74
C LYS A 33 7.96 -8.72 -10.52
N PRO A 34 7.77 -8.21 -9.29
CA PRO A 34 6.66 -7.31 -8.97
C PRO A 34 6.75 -5.99 -9.74
N ARG A 35 5.62 -5.53 -10.29
CA ARG A 35 5.44 -4.13 -10.69
C ARG A 35 4.94 -3.32 -9.50
N PHE A 36 5.71 -2.30 -9.11
CA PHE A 36 5.38 -1.43 -8.00
C PHE A 36 4.66 -0.19 -8.48
N LEU A 37 3.69 0.27 -7.69
CA LEU A 37 3.15 1.62 -7.77
C LEU A 37 3.28 2.27 -6.40
N VAL A 38 3.76 3.52 -6.38
CA VAL A 38 3.97 4.28 -5.15
C VAL A 38 2.96 5.42 -5.08
N LEU A 39 2.30 5.53 -3.93
CA LEU A 39 1.33 6.57 -3.65
C LEU A 39 1.77 7.34 -2.40
N GLY A 40 2.20 8.60 -2.59
CA GLY A 40 2.64 9.52 -1.52
C GLY A 40 1.51 10.11 -0.66
N GLY A 41 0.34 9.46 -0.66
CA GLY A 41 -0.88 9.97 -0.03
C GLY A 41 -1.57 8.92 0.83
N ALA A 42 -2.85 9.14 1.07
CA ALA A 42 -3.76 8.19 1.72
C ALA A 42 -4.92 7.87 0.76
N LEU A 43 -5.45 6.65 0.80
CA LEU A 43 -6.71 6.28 0.14
C LEU A 43 -7.79 6.18 1.22
N GLU A 44 -8.05 7.30 1.89
CA GLU A 44 -9.02 7.39 2.97
C GLU A 44 -10.28 8.12 2.53
N TYR A 45 -11.39 7.68 3.10
CA TYR A 45 -12.64 8.39 3.01
C TYR A 45 -12.71 9.42 4.14
N GLN A 46 -12.61 10.71 3.82
CA GLN A 46 -12.74 11.77 4.80
C GLN A 46 -14.22 12.14 4.91
N ARG A 47 -14.88 11.70 5.98
CA ARG A 47 -16.26 12.12 6.29
C ARG A 47 -16.27 13.61 6.57
N VAL A 48 -16.64 14.42 5.59
CA VAL A 48 -16.95 15.83 5.82
C VAL A 48 -18.37 15.88 6.40
N THR A 49 -18.48 15.89 7.72
CA THR A 49 -19.77 15.92 8.46
C THR A 49 -20.43 17.30 8.50
N ASN A 50 -20.12 18.17 7.56
CA ASN A 50 -20.65 19.52 7.52
C ASN A 50 -21.34 19.70 6.17
N HIS A 51 -22.66 19.45 6.12
CA HIS A 51 -23.66 20.20 5.34
C HIS A 51 -24.99 19.42 5.33
N LEU A 52 -26.08 20.12 5.61
CA LEU A 52 -27.46 19.62 5.78
C LEU A 52 -28.14 19.24 4.44
N SER A 53 -27.36 18.72 3.49
CA SER A 53 -27.83 18.18 2.22
C SER A 53 -27.93 16.66 2.36
N SER A 54 -28.92 16.01 1.71
CA SER A 54 -29.22 14.57 1.80
C SER A 54 -27.98 13.69 1.93
N PHE A 55 -27.67 13.31 3.18
CA PHE A 55 -26.41 12.71 3.60
C PHE A 55 -26.00 11.52 2.71
N ASP A 56 -26.97 10.70 2.32
CA ASP A 56 -26.75 9.51 1.49
C ASP A 56 -26.18 9.81 0.10
N THR A 57 -26.57 10.92 -0.53
CA THR A 57 -26.13 11.25 -1.91
C THR A 57 -24.67 11.71 -1.98
N LEU A 58 -24.22 12.48 -0.99
CA LEU A 58 -22.83 12.94 -0.89
C LEU A 58 -21.89 11.80 -0.47
N LEU A 59 -22.34 10.92 0.45
CA LEU A 59 -21.60 9.72 0.82
C LEU A 59 -21.30 8.84 -0.41
N GLN A 60 -22.31 8.65 -1.27
CA GLN A 60 -22.19 7.78 -2.44
C GLN A 60 -21.23 8.34 -3.49
N GLN A 61 -21.26 9.65 -3.74
CA GLN A 61 -20.32 10.31 -4.66
C GLN A 61 -18.86 10.16 -4.24
N GLU A 62 -18.57 10.31 -2.94
CA GLU A 62 -17.21 10.14 -2.42
C GLU A 62 -16.72 8.70 -2.49
N MET A 63 -17.60 7.74 -2.22
CA MET A 63 -17.29 6.32 -2.40
C MET A 63 -16.97 6.01 -3.87
N ASP A 64 -17.71 6.61 -4.80
CA ASP A 64 -17.47 6.43 -6.23
C ASP A 64 -16.16 7.11 -6.68
N HIS A 65 -15.80 8.26 -6.11
CA HIS A 65 -14.48 8.87 -6.34
C HIS A 65 -13.33 7.94 -5.89
N LEU A 66 -13.47 7.31 -4.71
CA LEU A 66 -12.49 6.34 -4.22
C LEU A 66 -12.40 5.11 -5.15
N LYS A 67 -13.54 4.60 -5.64
CA LYS A 67 -13.56 3.50 -6.63
C LYS A 67 -12.87 3.92 -7.93
N MET A 68 -13.07 5.13 -8.40
CA MET A 68 -12.42 5.65 -9.60
C MET A 68 -10.90 5.74 -9.42
N ALA A 69 -10.42 6.18 -8.25
CA ALA A 69 -9.00 6.18 -7.95
C ALA A 69 -8.40 4.76 -7.96
N ILE A 70 -9.09 3.78 -7.37
CA ILE A 70 -8.67 2.37 -7.40
C ILE A 70 -8.72 1.80 -8.83
N ALA A 71 -9.74 2.15 -9.62
CA ALA A 71 -9.85 1.75 -11.01
C ALA A 71 -8.68 2.30 -11.84
N ASN A 72 -8.29 3.55 -11.60
CA ASN A 72 -7.12 4.17 -12.22
C ASN A 72 -5.81 3.51 -11.75
N ILE A 73 -5.68 3.14 -10.48
CA ILE A 73 -4.54 2.34 -10.01
C ILE A 73 -4.48 1.00 -10.75
N ASN A 74 -5.63 0.34 -10.90
CA ASN A 74 -5.73 -0.95 -11.56
C ASN A 74 -5.42 -0.90 -13.06
N SER A 75 -5.65 0.23 -13.75
CA SER A 75 -5.32 0.39 -15.18
C SER A 75 -3.81 0.34 -15.45
N HIS A 76 -2.99 0.69 -14.46
CA HIS A 76 -1.53 0.57 -14.52
C HIS A 76 -1.05 -0.88 -14.24
N HIS A 77 -1.98 -1.79 -13.91
CA HIS A 77 -1.73 -3.19 -13.59
C HIS A 77 -0.58 -3.44 -12.58
N PRO A 78 -0.53 -2.73 -11.44
CA PRO A 78 0.50 -2.97 -10.42
C PRO A 78 0.25 -4.29 -9.69
N ASN A 79 1.33 -4.97 -9.32
CA ASN A 79 1.26 -6.14 -8.44
C ASN A 79 1.36 -5.74 -6.96
N VAL A 80 2.11 -4.68 -6.68
CA VAL A 80 2.34 -4.17 -5.33
C VAL A 80 2.07 -2.67 -5.28
N LEU A 81 1.15 -2.26 -4.41
CA LEU A 81 0.87 -0.86 -4.11
C LEU A 81 1.52 -0.48 -2.78
N LEU A 82 2.40 0.52 -2.83
CA LEU A 82 3.09 1.07 -1.67
C LEU A 82 2.49 2.42 -1.31
N VAL A 83 1.98 2.57 -0.09
CA VAL A 83 1.30 3.79 0.35
C VAL A 83 2.04 4.41 1.54
N GLU A 84 2.25 5.73 1.48
CA GLU A 84 2.93 6.48 2.54
C GLU A 84 2.13 6.49 3.84
N LYS A 85 0.84 6.77 3.73
CA LYS A 85 -0.09 6.88 4.87
C LYS A 85 -0.97 5.62 4.95
N SER A 86 -2.27 5.83 5.10
CA SER A 86 -3.30 4.83 5.37
C SER A 86 -4.24 4.63 4.19
N VAL A 87 -4.96 3.52 4.21
CA VAL A 87 -5.94 3.13 3.18
C VAL A 87 -7.17 2.61 3.89
N SER A 88 -8.34 3.07 3.45
CA SER A 88 -9.64 2.66 3.99
C SER A 88 -9.88 1.16 3.83
N ARG A 89 -10.64 0.56 4.76
CA ARG A 89 -10.96 -0.88 4.71
C ARG A 89 -11.68 -1.27 3.42
N PHE A 90 -12.60 -0.42 2.96
CA PHE A 90 -13.29 -0.59 1.69
C PHE A 90 -12.31 -0.65 0.50
N ALA A 91 -11.33 0.26 0.45
CA ALA A 91 -10.31 0.22 -0.59
C ALA A 91 -9.42 -1.02 -0.51
N GLN A 92 -9.09 -1.51 0.69
CA GLN A 92 -8.33 -2.75 0.87
C GLN A 92 -9.06 -3.96 0.29
N ASP A 93 -10.37 -4.07 0.52
CA ASP A 93 -11.19 -5.16 -0.02
C ASP A 93 -11.29 -5.09 -1.56
N TYR A 94 -11.41 -3.88 -2.12
CA TYR A 94 -11.38 -3.68 -3.57
C TYR A 94 -10.03 -4.04 -4.20
N LEU A 95 -8.92 -3.63 -3.57
CA LEU A 95 -7.57 -3.97 -4.03
C LEU A 95 -7.33 -5.49 -3.93
N LEU A 96 -7.83 -6.13 -2.87
CA LEU A 96 -7.77 -7.57 -2.72
C LEU A 96 -8.55 -8.30 -3.82
N ALA A 97 -9.74 -7.80 -4.19
CA ALA A 97 -10.52 -8.37 -5.29
C ALA A 97 -9.86 -8.21 -6.68
N LYS A 98 -8.83 -7.35 -6.78
CA LYS A 98 -8.00 -7.15 -7.98
C LYS A 98 -6.65 -7.85 -7.88
N ASP A 99 -6.42 -8.66 -6.85
CA ASP A 99 -5.14 -9.35 -6.56
C ASP A 99 -3.93 -8.40 -6.43
N ILE A 100 -4.16 -7.17 -5.95
CA ILE A 100 -3.10 -6.18 -5.72
C ILE A 100 -2.65 -6.26 -4.25
N SER A 101 -1.37 -6.51 -4.04
CA SER A 101 -0.77 -6.55 -2.71
C SER A 101 -0.50 -5.15 -2.19
N LEU A 102 -1.03 -4.82 -1.02
CA LEU A 102 -0.93 -3.48 -0.44
C LEU A 102 0.04 -3.46 0.73
N VAL A 103 0.92 -2.46 0.79
CA VAL A 103 1.79 -2.19 1.93
C VAL A 103 1.59 -0.75 2.41
N LEU A 104 1.31 -0.59 3.71
CA LEU A 104 0.86 0.66 4.32
C LEU A 104 1.89 1.27 5.26
N ASN A 105 1.74 2.57 5.52
CA ASN A 105 2.51 3.33 6.50
C ASN A 105 4.02 3.24 6.25
N ILE A 106 4.44 3.37 4.99
CA ILE A 106 5.85 3.38 4.61
C ILE A 106 6.39 4.79 4.75
N LYS A 107 7.50 4.94 5.48
CA LYS A 107 8.14 6.25 5.64
C LYS A 107 8.59 6.78 4.27
N LYS A 108 8.37 8.06 4.01
CA LYS A 108 8.76 8.74 2.77
C LYS A 108 10.20 8.47 2.31
N PRO A 109 11.24 8.52 3.17
CA PRO A 109 12.61 8.22 2.74
C PRO A 109 12.81 6.78 2.26
N LEU A 110 12.01 5.84 2.78
CA LEU A 110 12.06 4.45 2.33
C LEU A 110 11.36 4.28 0.98
N LEU A 111 10.24 4.98 0.76
CA LEU A 111 9.58 5.02 -0.54
C LEU A 111 10.51 5.58 -1.62
N GLU A 112 11.17 6.71 -1.36
CA GLU A 112 12.11 7.33 -2.29
C GLU A 112 13.27 6.39 -2.64
N ARG A 113 13.78 5.64 -1.67
CA ARG A 113 14.80 4.60 -1.92
C ARG A 113 14.27 3.46 -2.77
N ILE A 114 13.02 3.02 -2.56
CA ILE A 114 12.42 1.97 -3.37
C ILE A 114 12.22 2.45 -4.81
N VAL A 115 11.70 3.66 -5.02
CA VAL A 115 11.54 4.28 -6.35
C VAL A 115 12.90 4.44 -7.05
N GLY A 116 13.94 4.89 -6.33
CA GLY A 116 15.28 5.00 -6.91
C GLY A 116 15.89 3.66 -7.32
N CYS A 117 15.59 2.57 -6.60
CA CYS A 117 16.10 1.23 -6.91
C CYS A 117 15.22 0.46 -7.91
N THR A 118 13.95 0.82 -8.04
CA THR A 118 12.96 0.11 -8.84
C THR A 118 12.43 1.15 -9.79
N SER A 119 12.94 1.17 -11.04
CA SER A 119 12.61 2.13 -12.09
C SER A 119 11.10 2.20 -12.37
N ALA A 120 10.35 2.84 -11.48
CA ALA A 120 8.90 2.82 -11.31
C ALA A 120 8.40 4.22 -11.03
#